data_AF-A0A2G7H4V1-F1
#
_entry.id   AF-A0A2G7H4V1-F1
#
_cell.length_a   1.000
_cell.length_b   1.000
_cell.length_c   1.000
_cell.angle_alpha   90.00
_cell.angle_beta   90.00
_cell.angle_gamma   90.00
#
_symmetry.space_group_name_H-M   'P 1'
#
loop_
_entity.id
_entity.type
_entity.pdbx_description
1 polymer ?
#
loop_
_entity_poly.entity_id
_entity_poly.type
_entity_poly.pdbx_seq_one_letter_code
_entity_poly.pdbx_strand_id
1 'polypeptide(L)'
;MTDRFLDTDTPAESPAEAAAIRNGWTVTTLILGALLLTSLAGVLAALFSGQGGGGQIRLLLEAALCWNVYRGRGWARALLVLLLIVNAALLLSAGNPFSTVLGAVPLLGAAALCFVPQVNAYFRYASKM
;
A
#
# COMPACT_ATOMS: atom_id res chain seq x y z
N MET A 1 -45.85 -16.23 -15.82
CA MET A 1 -45.28 -17.57 -16.04
C MET A 1 -44.65 -17.57 -17.41
N THR A 2 -43.39 -17.11 -17.50
CA THR A 2 -42.41 -17.43 -18.55
C THR A 2 -41.06 -16.84 -18.11
N ASP A 3 -40.11 -17.76 -17.92
CA ASP A 3 -38.65 -17.60 -18.03
C ASP A 3 -37.87 -16.87 -16.94
N ARG A 4 -37.71 -17.62 -15.86
CA ARG A 4 -36.51 -17.73 -15.04
C ARG A 4 -35.39 -18.38 -15.86
N PHE A 5 -34.47 -17.64 -16.49
CA PHE A 5 -33.18 -18.19 -16.92
C PHE A 5 -32.13 -17.06 -17.10
N LEU A 6 -31.08 -17.12 -16.26
CA LEU A 6 -29.75 -16.53 -16.48
C LEU A 6 -29.56 -15.03 -16.21
N ASP A 7 -29.89 -14.56 -15.01
CA ASP A 7 -29.14 -13.44 -14.41
C ASP A 7 -27.87 -13.98 -13.70
N THR A 8 -27.15 -14.84 -14.42
CA THR A 8 -25.82 -15.37 -14.06
C THR A 8 -24.72 -14.60 -14.78
N ASP A 9 -25.00 -13.37 -15.22
CA ASP A 9 -24.03 -12.47 -15.87
C ASP A 9 -23.13 -11.77 -14.83
N THR A 10 -22.62 -12.51 -13.86
CA THR A 10 -21.19 -12.36 -13.59
C THR A 10 -20.50 -13.11 -14.71
N PRO A 11 -20.04 -12.44 -15.79
CA PRO A 11 -19.27 -13.14 -16.81
C PRO A 11 -18.16 -13.87 -16.08
N ALA A 12 -18.02 -15.16 -16.36
CA ALA A 12 -16.92 -15.97 -15.86
C ALA A 12 -15.64 -15.14 -16.08
N GLU A 13 -15.07 -14.64 -14.98
CA GLU A 13 -13.93 -13.74 -15.00
C GLU A 13 -12.89 -14.38 -15.90
N SER A 14 -12.61 -13.75 -17.04
CA SER A 14 -11.79 -14.40 -18.07
C SER A 14 -10.48 -14.86 -17.43
N PRO A 15 -9.89 -15.99 -17.83
CA PRO A 15 -8.67 -16.49 -17.19
C PRO A 15 -7.55 -15.43 -17.17
N ALA A 16 -7.55 -14.50 -18.14
CA ALA A 16 -6.68 -13.33 -18.18
C ALA A 16 -7.00 -12.29 -17.10
N GLU A 17 -8.27 -12.01 -16.82
CA GLU A 17 -8.71 -11.06 -15.79
C GLU A 17 -8.43 -11.60 -14.37
N ALA A 18 -8.72 -12.87 -14.12
CA ALA A 18 -8.40 -13.54 -12.86
C ALA A 18 -6.88 -13.58 -12.59
N ALA A 19 -6.06 -13.80 -13.64
CA ALA A 19 -4.60 -13.73 -13.53
C ALA A 19 -4.12 -12.30 -13.24
N ALA A 20 -4.72 -11.29 -13.86
CA ALA A 20 -4.39 -9.89 -13.61
C ALA A 20 -4.70 -9.46 -12.17
N ILE A 21 -5.84 -9.91 -11.61
CA ILE A 21 -6.21 -9.63 -10.21
C ILE A 21 -5.27 -10.33 -9.25
N ARG A 22 -4.94 -11.61 -9.48
CA ARG A 22 -3.98 -12.34 -8.66
C ARG A 22 -2.61 -11.68 -8.65
N ASN A 23 -2.10 -11.29 -9.83
CA ASN A 23 -0.84 -10.57 -9.93
C ASN A 23 -0.92 -9.20 -9.24
N GLY A 24 -2.02 -8.47 -9.40
CA GLY A 24 -2.25 -7.20 -8.72
C GLY A 24 -2.28 -7.32 -7.20
N TRP A 25 -2.91 -8.35 -6.68
CA TRP A 25 -2.93 -8.68 -5.27
C TRP A 25 -1.52 -9.01 -4.75
N THR A 26 -0.76 -9.84 -5.46
CA THR A 26 0.62 -10.18 -5.10
C THR A 26 1.51 -8.94 -5.08
N VAL A 27 1.46 -8.11 -6.13
CA VAL A 27 2.25 -6.87 -6.21
C VAL A 27 1.87 -5.89 -5.10
N THR A 28 0.57 -5.71 -4.85
CA THR A 28 0.09 -4.85 -3.74
C THR A 28 0.59 -5.36 -2.40
N THR A 29 0.50 -6.66 -2.15
CA THR A 29 0.96 -7.29 -0.91
C THR A 29 2.47 -7.11 -0.72
N LEU A 30 3.26 -7.27 -1.79
CA LEU A 30 4.70 -7.04 -1.75
C LEU A 30 5.06 -5.58 -1.45
N ILE A 31 4.38 -4.62 -2.06
CA ILE A 31 4.59 -3.19 -1.79
C ILE A 31 4.28 -2.87 -0.32
N LEU A 32 3.13 -3.30 0.18
CA LEU A 32 2.72 -3.04 1.57
C LEU A 32 3.65 -3.74 2.56
N GLY A 33 4.06 -4.97 2.28
CA GLY A 33 5.01 -5.72 3.10
C GLY A 33 6.38 -5.03 3.16
N ALA A 34 6.90 -4.57 2.01
CA ALA A 34 8.17 -3.86 1.94
C ALA A 34 8.13 -2.52 2.71
N LEU A 35 7.03 -1.77 2.61
CA LEU A 35 6.81 -0.54 3.37
C LEU A 35 6.86 -0.82 4.89
N LEU A 36 6.08 -1.78 5.36
CA LEU A 36 6.02 -2.12 6.78
C LEU A 36 7.36 -2.65 7.31
N LEU A 37 8.07 -3.47 6.54
CA LEU A 37 9.41 -3.95 6.92
C LEU A 37 10.41 -2.80 7.03
N THR A 38 10.37 -1.84 6.11
CA THR A 38 11.26 -0.67 6.15
C THR A 38 10.95 0.21 7.35
N SER A 39 9.68 0.49 7.60
CA SER A 39 9.24 1.26 8.78
C SER A 39 9.58 0.54 10.09
N LEU A 40 9.40 -0.78 10.16
CA LEU A 40 9.78 -1.58 11.32
C LEU A 40 11.29 -1.54 11.57
N ALA A 41 12.11 -1.71 10.53
CA ALA A 41 13.57 -1.62 10.64
C ALA A 41 14.01 -0.23 11.16
N GLY A 42 13.38 0.84 10.68
CA GLY A 42 13.63 2.20 11.16
C GLY A 42 13.29 2.38 12.64
N VAL A 43 12.13 1.88 13.08
CA VAL A 43 11.72 1.94 14.50
C VAL A 43 12.65 1.10 15.38
N LEU A 44 13.04 -0.09 14.94
CA LEU A 44 13.99 -0.94 15.67
C LEU A 44 15.35 -0.25 15.80
N ALA A 45 15.88 0.31 14.71
CA ALA A 45 17.14 1.06 14.75
C ALA A 45 17.07 2.24 15.72
N ALA A 46 15.97 3.01 15.71
CA ALA A 46 15.74 4.10 16.65
C ALA A 46 15.72 3.61 18.11
N LEU A 47 14.99 2.52 18.39
CA LEU A 47 14.94 1.89 19.72
C LEU A 47 16.33 1.43 20.19
N PHE A 48 17.09 0.74 19.35
CA PHE A 48 18.45 0.29 19.68
C PHE A 48 19.43 1.45 19.87
N SER A 49 19.21 2.57 19.19
CA SER A 49 20.01 3.80 19.35
C SER A 49 19.63 4.66 20.57
N GLY A 50 18.63 4.24 21.36
CA GLY A 50 18.14 5.00 22.51
C GLY A 50 17.28 6.21 22.16
N GLN A 51 16.96 6.42 20.87
CA GLN A 51 16.03 7.46 20.43
C GLN A 51 14.59 6.97 20.60
N GLY A 52 14.05 7.19 21.81
CA GLY A 52 12.64 6.96 22.10
C GLY A 52 11.78 8.10 21.57
N GLY A 53 11.20 7.95 20.38
CA GLY A 53 10.28 8.96 19.85
C GLY A 53 9.38 8.46 18.76
N GLY A 54 8.05 8.59 18.95
CA GLY A 54 6.94 8.67 17.97
C GLY A 54 6.77 7.61 16.88
N GLY A 55 7.81 6.90 16.49
CA GLY A 55 7.85 5.99 15.35
C GLY A 55 6.96 4.77 15.53
N GLN A 56 6.71 4.34 16.77
CA GLN A 56 5.80 3.22 17.06
C GLN A 56 4.35 3.58 16.70
N ILE A 57 3.91 4.80 17.05
CA ILE A 57 2.55 5.28 16.71
C ILE A 57 2.40 5.36 15.20
N ARG A 58 3.43 5.88 14.52
CA ARG A 58 3.41 5.96 13.05
C ARG A 58 3.39 4.59 12.40
N LEU A 59 4.18 3.64 12.90
CA LEU A 59 4.20 2.25 12.41
C LEU A 59 2.83 1.58 12.58
N LEU A 60 2.17 1.79 13.73
CA LEU A 60 0.82 1.27 13.96
C LEU A 60 -0.21 1.90 13.02
N LEU A 61 -0.13 3.21 12.80
CA LEU A 61 -0.99 3.90 11.83
C LEU A 61 -0.75 3.40 10.40
N GLU A 62 0.51 3.23 10.00
CA GLU A 62 0.89 2.69 8.70
C GLU A 62 0.39 1.25 8.53
N ALA A 63 0.55 0.38 9.54
CA ALA A 63 0.02 -0.97 9.53
C ALA A 63 -1.51 -0.99 9.40
N ALA A 64 -2.21 -0.13 10.13
CA ALA A 64 -3.66 0.00 10.02
C ALA A 64 -4.08 0.46 8.62
N LEU A 65 -3.38 1.44 8.03
CA LEU A 65 -3.66 1.90 6.67
C LEU A 65 -3.36 0.81 5.64
N CYS A 66 -2.21 0.13 5.73
CA CYS A 66 -1.85 -1.00 4.89
C CYS A 66 -2.91 -2.10 4.92
N TRP A 67 -3.45 -2.42 6.09
CA TRP A 67 -4.53 -3.39 6.23
C TRP A 67 -5.81 -2.94 5.50
N ASN A 68 -6.17 -1.65 5.60
CA ASN A 68 -7.32 -1.11 4.91
C ASN A 68 -7.12 -1.04 3.39
N VAL A 69 -5.90 -0.74 2.93
CA VAL A 69 -5.48 -0.75 1.53
C VAL A 69 -5.56 -2.18 0.96
N TYR A 70 -5.11 -3.17 1.72
CA TYR A 70 -5.27 -4.60 1.41
C TYR A 70 -6.74 -5.06 1.38
N ARG A 71 -7.67 -4.31 1.99
CA ARG A 71 -9.11 -4.57 1.88
C ARG A 71 -9.76 -3.81 0.72
N GLY A 72 -8.98 -3.18 -0.16
CA GLY A 72 -9.52 -2.43 -1.31
C GLY A 72 -10.09 -1.05 -0.96
N ARG A 73 -9.91 -0.55 0.27
CA ARG A 73 -10.47 0.76 0.67
C ARG A 73 -9.69 1.91 0.02
N GLY A 74 -10.28 2.54 -0.99
CA GLY A 74 -9.66 3.64 -1.73
C GLY A 74 -9.25 4.84 -0.88
N TRP A 75 -10.03 5.19 0.14
CA TRP A 75 -9.70 6.28 1.07
C TRP A 75 -8.42 5.98 1.87
N ALA A 76 -8.18 4.73 2.24
CA ALA A 76 -6.99 4.33 2.99
C ALA A 76 -5.73 4.41 2.11
N ARG A 77 -5.87 4.15 0.81
CA ARG A 77 -4.78 4.31 -0.16
C ARG A 77 -4.36 5.77 -0.27
N ALA A 78 -5.32 6.70 -0.33
CA ALA A 78 -5.02 8.13 -0.35
C ALA A 78 -4.32 8.59 0.94
N LEU A 79 -4.82 8.16 2.11
CA LEU A 79 -4.19 8.48 3.40
C LEU A 79 -2.79 7.87 3.55
N LEU A 80 -2.58 6.63 3.07
CA LEU A 80 -1.27 5.99 3.09
C LEU A 80 -0.28 6.75 2.19
N VAL A 81 -0.69 7.11 0.98
CA VAL A 81 0.13 7.93 0.06
C VAL A 81 0.49 9.27 0.71
N LEU A 82 -0.46 9.95 1.35
CA LEU A 82 -0.20 11.19 2.06
C LEU A 82 0.81 10.99 3.21
N LEU A 83 0.64 9.94 4.02
CA LEU A 83 1.56 9.59 5.10
C LEU A 83 2.98 9.37 4.58
N LEU A 84 3.11 8.66 3.45
CA LEU A 84 4.40 8.39 2.82
C LEU A 84 5.07 9.66 2.28
N ILE A 85 4.30 10.56 1.65
CA ILE A 85 4.81 11.85 1.15
C ILE A 85 5.28 12.73 2.30
N VAL A 86 4.48 12.86 3.37
CA VAL A 86 4.85 13.65 4.55
C VAL A 86 6.10 13.08 5.20
N ASN A 87 6.19 11.75 5.34
CA ASN A 87 7.40 11.11 5.85
C ASN A 87 8.62 11.39 4.96
N ALA A 88 8.47 11.26 3.64
CA ALA A 88 9.55 11.56 2.70
C ALA A 88 10.04 12.99 2.85
N ALA A 89 9.12 13.96 2.94
CA ALA A 89 9.44 15.37 3.12
C ALA A 89 10.22 15.63 4.42
N LEU A 90 9.81 14.98 5.52
CA LEU A 90 10.52 15.08 6.81
C LEU A 90 11.93 14.48 6.77
N LEU A 91 12.11 13.36 6.06
CA LEU A 91 13.42 12.73 5.88
C LEU A 91 14.32 13.56 4.96
N LEU A 92 13.77 14.11 3.87
CA LEU A 92 14.50 14.96 2.94
C LEU A 92 14.92 16.28 3.58
N SER A 93 14.09 16.86 4.46
CA SER A 93 14.41 18.10 5.16
C SER A 93 15.47 17.94 6.26
N ALA A 94 15.79 16.71 6.67
CA ALA A 94 16.84 16.43 7.65
C ALA A 94 18.27 16.73 7.13
N GLY A 95 18.44 16.99 5.82
CA GLY A 95 19.66 17.56 5.25
C GLY A 95 20.89 16.65 5.22
N ASN A 96 20.76 15.36 5.57
CA ASN A 96 21.84 14.38 5.49
C ASN A 96 21.59 13.37 4.35
N PRO A 97 22.65 12.85 3.70
CA PRO A 97 22.52 11.99 2.52
C PRO A 97 21.84 10.65 2.82
N PHE A 98 21.99 10.12 4.04
CA PHE A 98 21.35 8.88 4.46
C PHE A 98 19.82 9.03 4.55
N SER A 99 19.36 10.15 5.10
CA SER A 99 17.95 10.52 5.16
C SER A 99 17.37 10.81 3.77
N THR A 100 18.18 11.32 2.83
CA THR A 100 17.75 11.48 1.43
C THR A 100 17.41 10.14 0.79
N VAL A 101 18.28 9.14 0.94
CA VAL A 101 18.03 7.78 0.41
C VAL A 101 16.83 7.14 1.09
N LEU A 102 16.75 7.23 2.42
CA LEU A 102 15.61 6.71 3.18
C LEU A 102 14.29 7.44 2.86
N GLY A 103 14.34 8.72 2.52
CA GLY A 103 13.19 9.52 2.08
C GLY A 103 12.71 9.17 0.68
N ALA A 104 13.56 8.62 -0.18
CA ALA A 104 13.17 8.17 -1.52
C ALA A 104 12.31 6.89 -1.50
N VAL A 105 12.56 5.97 -0.56
CA VAL A 105 11.80 4.72 -0.42
C VAL A 105 10.27 4.93 -0.25
N PRO A 106 9.79 5.78 0.67
CA PRO A 106 8.36 6.04 0.81
C PRO A 106 7.77 6.75 -0.42
N LEU A 107 8.54 7.59 -1.14
CA LEU A 107 8.07 8.17 -2.42
C LEU A 107 7.90 7.10 -3.49
N LEU A 108 8.82 6.14 -3.58
CA LEU A 108 8.69 5.01 -4.50
C LEU A 108 7.48 4.14 -4.14
N GLY A 109 7.24 3.90 -2.85
CA GLY A 109 6.04 3.21 -2.39
C GLY A 109 4.75 3.95 -2.74
N ALA A 110 4.71 5.27 -2.54
CA ALA A 110 3.57 6.11 -2.92
C ALA A 110 3.33 6.09 -4.44
N ALA A 111 4.39 6.24 -5.23
CA ALA A 111 4.33 6.17 -6.68
C ALA A 111 3.85 4.78 -7.15
N ALA A 112 4.39 3.71 -6.55
CA ALA A 112 3.99 2.35 -6.87
C ALA A 112 2.51 2.12 -6.57
N LEU A 113 2.03 2.61 -5.44
CA LEU A 113 0.62 2.54 -5.09
C LEU A 113 -0.24 3.30 -6.09
N CYS A 114 0.19 4.43 -6.66
CA CYS A 114 -0.60 5.25 -7.59
C CYS A 114 -0.56 4.77 -9.05
N PHE A 115 0.63 4.42 -9.55
CA PHE A 115 0.89 4.32 -10.98
C PHE A 115 1.09 2.88 -11.48
N VAL A 116 1.25 1.90 -10.59
CA VAL A 116 1.44 0.50 -11.03
C VAL A 116 0.11 -0.07 -11.54
N PRO A 117 0.03 -0.48 -12.82
CA PRO A 117 -1.23 -0.90 -13.43
C PRO A 117 -1.80 -2.15 -12.77
N GLN A 118 -0.94 -3.05 -12.28
CA GLN A 118 -1.34 -4.25 -11.54
C GLN A 118 -2.04 -3.88 -10.21
N VAL A 119 -1.55 -2.86 -9.50
CA VAL A 119 -2.18 -2.36 -8.28
C VAL A 119 -3.54 -1.73 -8.61
N ASN A 120 -3.62 -0.96 -9.70
CA ASN A 120 -4.88 -0.35 -10.14
C ASN A 120 -5.93 -1.39 -10.56
N ALA A 121 -5.53 -2.47 -11.24
CA ALA A 121 -6.41 -3.58 -11.58
C ALA A 121 -6.97 -4.26 -10.33
N TYR A 122 -6.11 -4.53 -9.35
CA TYR A 122 -6.53 -5.08 -8.05
C TYR A 122 -7.51 -4.16 -7.31
N PHE A 123 -7.24 -2.86 -7.24
CA PHE A 123 -8.14 -1.92 -6.56
C PHE A 123 -9.50 -1.79 -7.23
N ARG A 124 -9.55 -1.83 -8.57
CA ARG A 124 -10.80 -1.79 -9.33
C ARG A 124 -11.69 -3.02 -9.06
N TYR A 125 -11.06 -4.15 -8.78
CA TYR A 125 -11.76 -5.36 -8.34
C TYR A 125 -12.17 -5.27 -6.87
N ALA A 126 -11.22 -4.99 -5.99
CA ALA A 126 -11.42 -4.98 -4.54
C ALA A 126 -12.42 -3.90 -4.08
N SER A 127 -12.61 -2.80 -4.83
CA SER A 127 -13.63 -1.79 -4.52
C SER A 127 -15.07 -2.24 -4.78
N LYS A 128 -15.27 -3.37 -5.47
CA LYS A 128 -16.59 -3.94 -5.76
C LYS A 128 -17.04 -4.97 -4.71
N MET A 129 -16.14 -5.36 -3.81
CA MET A 129 -16.38 -6.30 -2.70
C MET A 129 -16.73 -5.54 -1.42
#